data_AF-A0A388TCA3-F1
#
_entry.id   AF-A0A388TCA3-F1
#
_cell.length_a   1.000
_cell.length_b   1.000
_cell.length_c   1.000
_cell.angle_alpha   90.00
_cell.angle_beta   90.00
_cell.angle_gamma   90.00
#
_symmetry.space_group_name_H-M   'P 1'
#
loop_
_entity.id
_entity.type
_entity.pdbx_description
1 polymer ?
#
loop_
_entity_poly.entity_id
_entity_poly.type
_entity_poly.pdbx_seq_one_letter_code
_entity_poly.pdbx_strand_id
1 'polypeptide(L)' 'MNTRLSVIVGCNIKRHRKKLCLSQEKLAERAGLHRTYIGGVERGERNITLDSLQVIAIALNIAPTKLIMETNNV' A
#
# COMPACT_ATOMS: atom_id res chain seq x y z
N MET A 1 0.12 -6.00 12.33
CA MET A 1 -0.63 -7.27 12.37
C MET A 1 -0.01 -8.14 11.29
N ASN A 2 0.84 -9.09 11.65
CA ASN A 2 1.72 -9.76 10.69
C ASN A 2 1.06 -10.99 10.07
N THR A 3 0.04 -10.76 9.22
CA THR A 3 -0.58 -11.83 8.40
C THR A 3 0.09 -11.87 7.04
N ARG A 4 0.12 -13.03 6.38
CA ARG A 4 0.70 -13.18 5.04
C ARG A 4 0.14 -12.14 4.06
N LEU A 5 -1.19 -11.91 4.11
CA LEU A 5 -1.86 -10.95 3.23
C LEU A 5 -1.47 -9.49 3.53
N SER A 6 -1.32 -9.09 4.81
CA SER A 6 -0.91 -7.71 5.13
C SER A 6 0.51 -7.42 4.67
N VAL A 7 1.41 -8.41 4.73
CA VAL A 7 2.78 -8.31 4.19
C VAL A 7 2.76 -8.15 2.67
N ILE A 8 1.97 -8.96 1.96
CA ILE A 8 1.82 -8.86 0.49
C ILE A 8 1.32 -7.48 0.09
N VAL A 9 0.26 -6.99 0.75
CA VAL A 9 -0.30 -5.66 0.51
C VAL A 9 0.74 -4.57 0.76
N GLY A 10 1.43 -4.61 1.89
CA GLY A 10 2.49 -3.64 2.22
C GLY A 10 3.61 -3.62 1.19
N CYS A 11 4.09 -4.78 0.76
CA CYS A 11 5.12 -4.93 -0.27
C CYS A 11 4.65 -4.38 -1.63
N ASN A 12 3.42 -4.69 -2.04
CA ASN A 12 2.85 -4.23 -3.30
C ASN A 12 2.67 -2.71 -3.30
N ILE A 13 2.13 -2.12 -2.23
CA ILE A 13 2.02 -0.67 -2.07
C ILE A 13 3.40 -0.02 -2.20
N LYS A 14 4.39 -0.51 -1.46
CA LYS A 14 5.77 0.00 -1.51
C LYS A 14 6.37 -0.08 -2.91
N ARG A 15 6.16 -1.19 -3.60
CA ARG A 15 6.66 -1.40 -4.97
C ARG A 15 6.04 -0.40 -5.95
N HIS A 16 4.72 -0.26 -5.97
CA HIS A 16 4.03 0.66 -6.87
C HIS A 16 4.33 2.12 -6.53
N ARG A 17 4.41 2.47 -5.24
CA ARG A 17 4.81 3.79 -4.78
C ARG A 17 6.19 4.18 -5.32
N LYS A 18 7.17 3.27 -5.21
CA LYS A 18 8.53 3.50 -5.73
C LYS A 18 8.57 3.62 -7.25
N LYS A 19 7.76 2.85 -7.99
CA LYS A 19 7.64 2.98 -9.46
C LYS A 19 7.14 4.37 -9.89
N LEU A 20 6.37 5.04 -9.04
CA LEU A 20 5.89 6.41 -9.26
C LEU A 20 6.80 7.48 -8.63
N CYS A 21 7.98 7.12 -8.13
CA CYS A 21 8.92 8.02 -7.45
C CYS A 21 8.30 8.80 -6.27
N LEU A 22 7.30 8.22 -5.59
CA LEU A 22 6.62 8.88 -4.48
C LEU A 22 7.30 8.58 -3.15
N SER A 23 7.42 9.57 -2.28
CA SER A 23 7.69 9.37 -0.86
C SER A 23 6.44 8.81 -0.15
N GLN A 24 6.59 8.27 1.07
CA GLN A 24 5.43 7.87 1.88
C GLN A 24 4.53 9.07 2.18
N GLU A 25 5.11 10.26 2.40
CA GLU A 25 4.37 11.51 2.61
C GLU A 25 3.53 11.85 1.37
N LYS A 26 4.13 11.76 0.17
CA LYS A 26 3.42 12.08 -1.07
C LYS A 26 2.29 11.09 -1.39
N LEU A 27 2.48 9.80 -1.09
CA LEU A 27 1.41 8.82 -1.20
C LEU A 27 0.28 9.10 -0.19
N ALA A 28 0.64 9.43 1.05
CA ALA A 28 -0.30 9.76 2.11
C ALA A 28 -1.17 10.96 1.72
N GLU A 29 -0.56 12.04 1.24
CA GLU A 29 -1.24 13.23 0.71
C GLU A 29 -2.23 12.85 -0.41
N ARG A 30 -1.79 12.08 -1.41
CA ARG A 30 -2.64 11.66 -2.54
C ARG A 30 -3.80 10.76 -2.11
N ALA A 31 -3.61 9.95 -1.07
CA ALA A 31 -4.62 9.02 -0.58
C ALA A 31 -5.54 9.64 0.48
N GLY A 32 -5.29 10.88 0.93
CA GLY A 32 -6.01 11.49 2.05
C GLY A 32 -5.77 10.76 3.39
N LEU A 33 -4.58 10.17 3.55
CA LEU A 33 -4.20 9.37 4.73
C LEU A 33 -3.03 10.01 5.47
N HIS A 34 -2.81 9.59 6.72
CA HIS A 34 -1.64 10.05 7.49
C HIS A 34 -0.37 9.29 7.08
N ARG A 35 0.78 9.96 6.94
CA ARG A 35 2.06 9.32 6.56
C ARG A 35 2.40 8.11 7.43
N THR A 36 2.20 8.22 8.74
CA THR A 36 2.49 7.12 9.68
C THR A 36 1.61 5.90 9.45
N TYR A 37 0.37 6.09 8.97
CA TYR A 37 -0.51 4.99 8.56
C TYR A 37 0.04 4.29 7.33
N ILE A 38 0.41 5.03 6.27
CA ILE A 38 1.06 4.48 5.07
C ILE A 38 2.31 3.69 5.44
N GLY A 39 3.18 4.26 6.28
CA GLY A 39 4.40 3.59 6.73
C GLY A 39 4.11 2.28 7.48
N GLY A 40 3.11 2.27 8.36
CA GLY A 40 2.69 1.05 9.06
C GLY A 40 2.07 0.00 8.14
N VAL A 41 1.29 0.42 7.14
CA VAL A 41 0.74 -0.49 6.12
C VAL A 41 1.87 -1.13 5.31
N GLU A 42 2.85 -0.34 4.84
CA GLU A 42 3.99 -0.86 4.07
C GLU A 42 4.86 -1.86 4.83
N ARG A 43 4.83 -1.82 6.17
CA ARG A 43 5.53 -2.78 7.05
C ARG A 43 4.66 -3.96 7.48
N GLY A 44 3.39 -4.04 7.05
CA GLY A 44 2.45 -5.07 7.51
C GLY A 44 2.01 -4.88 8.99
N GLU A 45 2.25 -3.71 9.58
CA GLU A 45 1.94 -3.45 10.99
C GLU A 45 0.47 -3.06 11.20
N ARG A 46 -0.22 -2.60 10.14
CA ARG A 46 -1.62 -2.17 10.21
C ARG A 46 -2.59 -3.22 9.67
N ASN A 47 -3.76 -3.30 10.30
CA ASN A 47 -4.93 -3.96 9.70
C ASN A 47 -5.60 -2.93 8.76
N ILE A 48 -5.41 -3.11 7.46
CA ILE A 48 -5.93 -2.20 6.44
C ILE A 48 -7.41 -2.51 6.16
N THR A 49 -8.26 -1.49 6.09
CA THR A 49 -9.66 -1.63 5.66
C THR A 49 -9.75 -1.65 4.14
N LEU A 50 -10.86 -2.14 3.59
CA LEU A 50 -11.08 -2.09 2.13
C LEU A 50 -11.14 -0.66 1.61
N ASP A 51 -11.69 0.29 2.38
CA ASP A 51 -11.72 1.70 2.00
C ASP A 51 -10.31 2.30 1.88
N SER A 52 -9.45 2.03 2.87
CA SER A 52 -8.04 2.44 2.82
C SER A 52 -7.30 1.79 1.65
N LEU A 53 -7.58 0.52 1.35
CA LEU A 53 -7.02 -0.17 0.19
C LEU A 53 -7.45 0.50 -1.11
N GLN A 54 -8.73 0.87 -1.24
CA GLN A 54 -9.30 1.53 -2.41
C GLN A 54 -8.65 2.90 -2.65
N VAL A 55 -8.57 3.76 -1.63
CA VAL A 55 -7.98 5.11 -1.81
C VAL A 55 -6.48 5.05 -2.08
N ILE A 56 -5.76 4.08 -1.51
CA ILE A 56 -4.34 3.86 -1.84
C ILE A 56 -4.18 3.36 -3.28
N ALA A 57 -5.04 2.45 -3.74
CA ALA A 57 -5.01 1.95 -5.12
C ALA A 57 -5.28 3.09 -6.13
N ILE A 58 -6.25 3.95 -5.85
CA ILE A 58 -6.53 5.17 -6.62
C ILE A 58 -5.30 6.10 -6.63
N ALA A 59 -4.71 6.37 -5.47
CA ALA A 59 -3.53 7.24 -5.35
C ALA A 59 -2.29 6.69 -6.10
N LEU A 60 -2.22 5.38 -6.30
CA LEU A 60 -1.20 4.66 -7.07
C LEU A 60 -1.59 4.42 -8.53
N ASN A 61 -2.78 4.86 -8.97
CA ASN A 61 -3.32 4.66 -10.31
C ASN A 61 -3.31 3.19 -10.78
N ILE A 62 -3.76 2.28 -9.92
CA ILE A 62 -3.86 0.84 -10.21
C ILE A 62 -5.16 0.25 -9.64
N ALA A 63 -5.54 -0.95 -10.13
CA ALA A 63 -6.65 -1.69 -9.54
C ALA A 63 -6.30 -2.20 -8.12
N PRO A 64 -7.23 -2.18 -7.14
CA PRO A 64 -7.00 -2.70 -5.79
C PRO A 64 -6.55 -4.17 -5.77
N THR A 65 -6.99 -4.96 -6.76
CA THR A 65 -6.60 -6.37 -6.91
C THR A 65 -5.08 -6.54 -7.06
N LYS A 66 -4.38 -5.57 -7.65
CA LYS A 66 -2.91 -5.58 -7.77
C LYS A 66 -2.19 -5.41 -6.43
N LEU A 67 -2.88 -4.91 -5.41
CA LEU A 67 -2.32 -4.79 -4.06
C LEU A 67 -2.40 -6.11 -3.28
N ILE A 68 -3.36 -6.98 -3.59
CA ILE A 68 -3.56 -8.26 -2.87
C ILE A 68 -2.95 -9.47 -3.59
N MET A 69 -2.60 -9.35 -4.87
CA MET A 69 -1.98 -10.45 -5.63
C MET A 69 -0.58 -10.76 -5.11
N GLU A 70 -0.30 -12.05 -4.93
CA GLU A 70 1.07 -12.53 -4.78
C GLU A 70 1.84 -12.28 -6.06
N THR A 71 2.96 -11.58 -5.95
CA THR A 71 3.95 -11.56 -7.02
C THR A 71 5.11 -12.42 -6.59
N ASN A 72 5.30 -13.52 -7.32
CA ASN A 72 6.51 -14.33 -7.24
C ASN A 72 7.69 -13.42 -7.58
N ASN A 73 8.44 -13.00 -6.56
CA ASN A 73 9.74 -12.39 -6.79
C ASN A 73 10.67 -13.54 -7.16
N VAL A 74 11.01 -13.65 -8.45
CA VAL A 74 12.26 -14.28 -8.88
C VAL A 74 13.40 -13.39 -8.42
#